data_AF-A0AA90HWJ2-F1
#
_entry.id   AF-A0AA90HWJ2-F1
#
_cell.length_a   1.000
_cell.length_b   1.000
_cell.length_c   1.000
_cell.angle_alpha   90.00
_cell.angle_beta   90.00
_cell.angle_gamma   90.00
#
_symmetry.space_group_name_H-M   'P 1'
#
loop_
_entity.id
_entity.type
_entity.pdbx_description
1 polymer ?
#
loop_
_entity_poly.entity_id
_entity_poly.type
_entity_poly.pdbx_seq_one_letter_code
_entity_poly.pdbx_strand_id
1 'polypeptide(L)' 'YGTLILHADGSYTYQLNNNNTDVNALKDNQSLQDVFSYTITDGDGDKSTATITITINGHTDGAPNVVITDHNGS' A
#
# COMPACT_ATOMS: atom_id res chain seq x y z
N TYR A 1 0.12 -7.21 1.72
CA TYR A 1 1.08 -6.25 1.12
C TYR A 1 1.61 -5.21 2.11
N GLY A 2 0.88 -4.93 3.18
CA GLY A 2 1.31 -4.12 4.30
C GLY A 2 0.80 -4.71 5.61
N THR A 3 0.74 -3.89 6.65
CA THR A 3 0.18 -4.26 7.95
C THR A 3 -1.02 -3.38 8.25
N LEU A 4 -2.17 -4.01 8.49
CA LEU A 4 -3.38 -3.36 9.00
C LEU A 4 -3.43 -3.50 10.53
N ILE A 5 -3.66 -2.40 11.23
CA ILE A 5 -4.03 -2.41 12.65
C ILE A 5 -5.47 -1.91 12.73
N LEU A 6 -6.38 -2.78 13.18
CA LEU A 6 -7.78 -2.45 13.45
C LEU A 6 -7.94 -2.15 14.95
N HIS A 7 -8.53 -1.01 15.27
CA HIS A 7 -8.80 -0.58 16.63
C HIS A 7 -10.23 -0.98 17.08
N ALA A 8 -10.45 -1.04 18.39
CA ALA A 8 -11.74 -1.46 18.96
C ALA A 8 -12.91 -0.51 18.63
N ASP A 9 -12.62 0.76 18.33
CA ASP A 9 -13.59 1.75 17.87
C ASP A 9 -13.92 1.65 16.36
N GLY A 10 -13.32 0.68 15.66
CA GLY A 10 -13.49 0.46 14.23
C GLY A 10 -12.59 1.32 13.34
N SER A 11 -11.81 2.25 13.90
CA SER A 11 -10.77 2.94 13.14
C SER A 11 -9.63 1.97 12.78
N TYR A 12 -8.90 2.25 11.70
CA TYR A 12 -7.78 1.42 11.27
C TYR A 12 -6.63 2.25 10.75
N THR A 13 -5.42 1.70 10.88
CA THR A 13 -4.21 2.21 10.24
C THR A 13 -3.63 1.14 9.32
N TYR A 14 -3.07 1.58 8.19
CA TYR A 14 -2.40 0.70 7.24
C TYR A 14 -0.99 1.22 6.98
N GLN A 15 0.01 0.39 7.24
CA GLN A 15 1.40 0.66 6.92
C GLN A 15 1.82 -0.19 5.74
N LEU A 16 2.09 0.46 4.60
CA LEU A 16 2.64 -0.22 3.43
C LEU A 16 4.04 -0.77 3.74
N ASN A 17 4.34 -1.99 3.28
CA ASN A 17 5.69 -2.52 3.32
C ASN A 17 6.46 -2.10 2.04
N ASN A 18 7.25 -1.04 2.13
CA ASN A 18 8.03 -0.54 0.98
C ASN A 18 9.16 -1.48 0.53
N ASN A 19 9.46 -2.54 1.28
CA ASN A 19 10.40 -3.59 0.86
C ASN A 19 9.71 -4.75 0.13
N ASN A 20 8.38 -4.72 -0.01
CA ASN A 20 7.64 -5.74 -0.74
C ASN A 20 7.93 -5.62 -2.25
N THR A 21 8.49 -6.67 -2.83
CA THR A 21 8.91 -6.70 -4.24
C THR A 21 7.75 -6.58 -5.21
N ASP A 22 6.57 -7.13 -4.88
CA ASP A 22 5.39 -7.07 -5.75
C ASP A 22 4.82 -5.66 -5.80
N VAL A 23 4.80 -4.97 -4.66
CA VAL A 23 4.44 -3.55 -4.57
C VAL A 23 5.43 -2.71 -5.39
N ASN A 24 6.73 -2.93 -5.23
CA ASN A 24 7.78 -2.20 -5.95
C ASN A 24 7.81 -2.49 -7.46
N ALA A 25 7.21 -3.60 -7.90
CA ALA A 25 7.10 -3.96 -9.30
C ALA A 25 5.97 -3.19 -10.02
N LEU A 26 5.02 -2.60 -9.29
CA LEU A 26 3.89 -1.90 -9.89
C LEU A 26 4.33 -0.68 -10.70
N LYS A 27 3.78 -0.58 -11.90
CA LYS A 27 3.90 0.58 -12.81
C LYS A 27 2.62 1.39 -12.80
N ASP A 28 2.64 2.53 -13.50
CA ASP A 28 1.45 3.35 -13.69
C ASP A 28 0.29 2.52 -14.23
N ASN A 29 -0.90 2.76 -13.69
CA ASN A 29 -2.15 2.02 -13.99
C ASN A 29 -2.18 0.55 -13.55
N GLN A 30 -1.18 0.07 -12.81
CA GLN A 30 -1.23 -1.24 -12.15
C GLN A 30 -1.64 -1.07 -10.69
N SER A 31 -2.30 -2.09 -10.15
CA SER A 31 -2.67 -2.11 -8.73
C SER A 31 -2.68 -3.51 -8.13
N LEU A 32 -2.56 -3.56 -6.80
CA LEU A 32 -2.76 -4.74 -5.98
C LEU A 32 -3.87 -4.45 -4.97
N GLN A 33 -4.59 -5.51 -4.55
CA GLN A 33 -5.57 -5.43 -3.46
C GLN A 33 -5.11 -6.24 -2.26
N ASP A 34 -5.09 -5.61 -1.09
CA ASP A 34 -4.89 -6.25 0.22
C ASP A 34 -6.26 -6.36 0.91
N VAL A 35 -6.74 -7.57 1.16
CA VAL A 35 -8.10 -7.81 1.66
C VAL A 35 -8.03 -8.44 3.05
N PHE A 36 -8.68 -7.80 4.02
CA PHE A 36 -8.73 -8.23 5.41
C PHE A 36 -10.18 -8.49 5.82
N SER A 37 -10.49 -9.72 6.22
CA SER A 37 -11.77 -10.07 6.84
C SER A 37 -11.65 -9.99 8.36
N TYR A 38 -12.64 -9.39 9.01
CA TYR A 38 -12.71 -9.32 10.46
C TYR A 38 -14.12 -9.61 10.96
N THR A 39 -14.22 -10.10 12.20
CA THR A 39 -15.48 -10.40 12.86
C THR A 39 -15.62 -9.51 14.07
N ILE A 40 -16.76 -8.83 14.17
CA ILE A 40 -17.21 -8.14 15.38
C ILE A 40 -18.21 -9.04 16.10
N THR A 41 -18.13 -9.03 17.43
CA THR A 41 -19.12 -9.67 18.30
C THR A 41 -19.75 -8.57 19.13
N ASP A 42 -21.08 -8.48 19.16
CA ASP A 42 -21.77 -7.51 20.00
C ASP A 42 -21.88 -8.01 21.46
N GLY A 43 -22.67 -7.30 22.27
CA GLY A 43 -22.78 -7.55 23.70
C GLY A 43 -23.54 -8.82 24.09
N ASP A 44 -24.33 -9.42 23.18
CA ASP A 44 -25.09 -10.65 23.45
C ASP A 44 -24.47 -11.89 22.79
N GLY A 45 -23.44 -11.69 21.96
CA GLY A 45 -22.62 -12.76 21.38
C GLY A 45 -22.86 -12.98 19.90
N ASP A 46 -23.75 -12.20 19.28
CA ASP A 46 -23.98 -12.22 17.85
C ASP A 46 -22.75 -11.72 17.09
N LYS A 47 -22.40 -12.45 16.03
CA LYS A 47 -21.20 -12.19 15.21
C LYS A 47 -21.59 -11.61 13.87
N SER A 48 -20.88 -10.55 13.46
CA SER A 48 -20.95 -10.00 12.11
C SER A 48 -19.57 -9.97 11.48
N THR A 49 -19.49 -10.36 10.21
CA THR A 49 -18.24 -10.37 9.44
C THR A 49 -18.24 -9.23 8.45
N ALA A 50 -17.13 -8.52 8.36
CA ALA A 50 -16.92 -7.43 7.42
C ALA A 50 -15.52 -7.52 6.78
N THR A 51 -15.34 -6.74 5.72
CA THR A 51 -14.13 -6.77 4.89
C THR A 51 -13.57 -5.36 4.71
N ILE A 52 -12.26 -5.22 4.89
CA ILE A 52 -11.50 -4.01 4.51
C ILE A 52 -10.67 -4.38 3.29
N THR A 53 -10.85 -3.62 2.19
CA THR A 53 -10.06 -3.75 0.97
C THR A 53 -9.18 -2.52 0.80
N ILE A 54 -7.86 -2.72 0.74
CA ILE A 54 -6.87 -1.68 0.48
C ILE A 54 -6.36 -1.82 -0.96
N THR A 55 -6.52 -0.78 -1.76
CA THR A 55 -5.98 -0.72 -3.13
C THR A 55 -4.65 0.01 -3.13
N ILE A 56 -3.60 -0.66 -3.61
CA ILE A 56 -2.25 -0.11 -3.74
C ILE A 56 -2.02 0.17 -5.23
N ASN A 57 -1.86 1.44 -5.59
CA ASN A 57 -1.63 1.86 -6.96
C ASN A 57 -0.13 2.02 -7.21
N GLY A 58 0.34 1.51 -8.34
CA GLY A 58 1.69 1.77 -8.82
C GLY A 58 1.87 3.20 -9.29
N HIS A 59 3.12 3.67 -9.19
CA HIS A 59 3.58 4.91 -9.79
C HIS A 59 5.00 4.70 -10.33
N THR A 60 5.27 5.14 -11.55
CA THR A 60 6.63 5.15 -12.10
C THR A 60 7.26 6.50 -11.84
N ASP A 61 8.35 6.54 -11.08
CA ASP A 61 9.17 7.75 -11.01
C ASP A 61 9.81 8.00 -12.39
N GLY A 62 9.76 9.25 -12.87
CA GLY A 62 10.28 9.61 -14.18
C GLY A 62 11.74 9.20 -14.38
N ALA A 63 12.18 9.09 -15.63
CA ALA A 63 13.56 8.72 -15.94
C ALA A 63 14.56 9.70 -15.29
N PRO A 64 15.69 9.21 -14.75
CA PRO A 64 16.71 10.08 -14.19
C PRO A 64 17.28 11.01 -15.28
N ASN A 65 17.39 12.30 -14.98
CA ASN A 65 18.04 13.26 -15.86
C ASN A 65 19.55 13.26 -15.60
N VAL A 66 20.35 12.95 -16.62
CA VAL A 66 21.82 12.97 -16.54
C VAL A 66 22.33 14.10 -17.44
N VAL A 67 22.90 15.13 -16.83
CA VAL A 67 23.56 16.24 -17.54
C VAL A 67 25.06 16.15 -17.29
N ILE A 68 25.83 15.88 -18.34
CA ILE A 68 27.30 15.98 -18.30
C ILE A 68 27.68 17.35 -18.85
N THR A 69 28.37 18.16 -18.06
CA THR A 69 28.96 19.42 -18.55
C THR A 69 30.48 19.29 -18.47
N ASP A 70 31.14 19.22 -19.64
CA ASP A 70 32.59 19.36 -19.75
C ASP A 70 32.93 20.82 -20.08
N HIS A 71 33.82 21.42 -19.28
CA HIS A 71 34.27 22.80 -19.44
C HIS A 71 35.75 22.91 -19.86
N ASN A 72 36.42 21.81 -20.20
CA ASN A 72 37.89 21.82 -20.36
C ASN A 72 38.38 21.50 -21.78
N GLY A 73 37.63 21.91 -22.80
CA GLY A 73 38.08 21.86 -24.19
C GLY A 73 38.83 23.12 -24.62
N SER A 74 39.94 23.45 -23.96
CA SER A 74 40.97 24.37 -24.49
C SER A 74 42.30 23.66 -24.64
#